data_AF-A0A358C214-F1
#
_entry.id   AF-A0A358C214-F1
#
_cell.length_a   1.000
_cell.length_b   1.000
_cell.length_c   1.000
_cell.angle_alpha   90.00
_cell.angle_beta   90.00
_cell.angle_gamma   90.00
#
_symmetry.space_group_name_H-M   'P 1'
#
loop_
_entity.id
_entity.type
_entity.pdbx_description
1 polymer ?
#
loop_
_entity_poly.entity_id
_entity_poly.type
_entity_poly.pdbx_seq_one_letter_code
_entity_poly.pdbx_strand_id
1 'polypeptide(L)'
;MSEFKGGPTEEERLRAMGSDRLLADLKRKYRQPAQASEGEVQKPEQSVKPSLVIDHLRAMQERKSELAALPFEHPMIPEAEMEQLSQAWQEVERLRVRTVKRLAGLKRTSDAYRRITKEAVDDIVAYLDQQPVWRYKFATQSGGAPGEISNTIHSEDSLYYLSEHGASIRLKRSALYDENLAWRHVIQPIMELTLFSDSQSKGESFSRVPLPGYSVRDFETPEFADRLRDEEQLSGYVSELRVHEDHGVPRLVSNIPEGAWDHLGDPVSVIIDTKQS
;
A
#
# COMPACT_ATOMS: atom_id res chain seq x y z
N MET A 1 -10.57 16.96 -53.89
CA MET A 1 -9.96 15.83 -53.16
C MET A 1 -9.90 16.22 -51.70
N SER A 2 -10.69 15.57 -50.84
CA SER A 2 -10.77 15.87 -49.41
C SER A 2 -9.84 14.89 -48.69
N GLU A 3 -8.80 15.43 -48.04
CA GLU A 3 -7.89 14.67 -47.18
C GLU A 3 -8.63 14.26 -45.91
N PHE A 4 -8.88 12.95 -45.76
CA PHE A 4 -9.27 12.38 -44.49
C PHE A 4 -8.09 12.50 -43.53
N LYS A 5 -8.15 13.47 -42.60
CA LYS A 5 -7.31 13.46 -41.40
C LYS A 5 -7.76 12.26 -40.55
N GLY A 6 -6.95 11.21 -40.54
CA GLY A 6 -7.14 10.05 -39.66
C GLY A 6 -7.25 10.53 -38.22
N GLY A 7 -8.35 10.15 -37.56
CA GLY A 7 -8.53 10.43 -36.13
C GLY A 7 -7.45 9.75 -35.29
N PRO A 8 -7.32 10.14 -34.00
CA PRO A 8 -6.32 9.57 -33.12
C PRO A 8 -6.47 8.06 -33.07
N THR A 9 -5.33 7.38 -33.22
CA THR A 9 -5.22 5.92 -33.15
C THR A 9 -5.71 5.42 -31.80
N GLU A 10 -6.12 4.17 -31.76
CA GLU A 10 -6.67 3.53 -30.55
C GLU A 10 -5.68 3.56 -29.38
N GLU A 11 -4.38 3.45 -29.67
CA GLU A 11 -3.30 3.56 -28.69
C GLU A 11 -3.12 4.99 -28.16
N GLU A 12 -3.33 6.02 -29.00
CA GLU A 12 -3.32 7.42 -28.58
C GLU A 12 -4.52 7.78 -27.70
N ARG A 13 -5.69 7.18 -27.94
CA ARG A 13 -6.89 7.37 -27.10
C ARG A 13 -6.70 6.76 -25.70
N LEU A 14 -6.08 5.57 -25.64
CA LEU A 14 -5.82 4.88 -24.38
C LEU A 14 -4.74 5.60 -23.54
N ARG A 15 -3.72 6.17 -24.19
CA ARG A 15 -2.74 7.06 -23.52
C ARG A 15 -3.38 8.34 -23.00
N ALA A 16 -4.27 8.95 -23.77
CA ALA A 16 -4.98 10.17 -23.37
C ALA A 16 -5.88 9.98 -22.12
N MET A 17 -6.27 8.73 -21.81
CA MET A 17 -7.04 8.37 -20.61
C MET A 17 -6.16 8.01 -19.39
N GLY A 18 -4.86 8.31 -19.42
CA GLY A 18 -3.95 8.11 -18.28
C GLY A 18 -3.76 6.64 -17.85
N SER A 19 -4.00 5.71 -18.76
CA SER A 19 -4.11 4.27 -18.47
C SER A 19 -2.82 3.48 -18.72
N ASP A 20 -1.64 4.10 -18.66
CA ASP A 20 -0.37 3.43 -18.96
C ASP A 20 -0.10 2.21 -18.05
N ARG A 21 -0.50 2.27 -16.78
CA ARG A 21 -0.44 1.13 -15.85
C ARG A 21 -1.44 0.02 -16.20
N LEU A 22 -2.65 0.37 -16.64
CA LEU A 22 -3.71 -0.59 -16.97
C LEU A 22 -3.43 -1.30 -18.32
N LEU A 23 -2.84 -0.56 -19.26
CA LEU A 23 -2.33 -1.08 -20.53
C LEU A 23 -1.15 -2.02 -20.31
N ALA A 24 -0.26 -1.69 -19.35
CA ALA A 24 0.82 -2.57 -18.92
C ALA A 24 0.31 -3.85 -18.23
N ASP A 25 -0.70 -3.75 -17.36
CA ASP A 25 -1.30 -4.89 -16.68
C ASP A 25 -2.11 -5.79 -17.63
N LEU A 26 -2.80 -5.23 -18.63
CA LEU A 26 -3.42 -6.00 -19.71
C LEU A 26 -2.36 -6.69 -20.58
N LYS A 27 -1.30 -5.98 -21.00
CA LYS A 27 -0.17 -6.58 -21.74
C LYS A 27 0.53 -7.69 -20.94
N ARG A 28 0.58 -7.56 -19.62
CA ARG A 28 1.16 -8.55 -18.70
C ARG A 28 0.24 -9.75 -18.50
N LYS A 29 -1.07 -9.55 -18.33
CA LYS A 29 -2.07 -10.64 -18.20
C LYS A 29 -2.20 -11.48 -19.47
N TYR A 30 -1.96 -10.91 -20.64
CA TYR A 30 -2.15 -11.58 -21.94
C TYR A 30 -0.85 -11.88 -22.70
N ARG A 31 0.32 -11.73 -22.08
CA ARG A 31 1.59 -12.23 -22.63
C ARG A 31 1.68 -13.74 -22.39
N GLN A 32 1.39 -14.55 -23.39
CA GLN A 32 1.86 -15.93 -23.40
C GLN A 32 3.41 -15.94 -23.53
N PRO A 33 4.11 -16.87 -22.87
CA PRO A 33 5.49 -17.15 -23.22
C PRO A 33 5.50 -17.72 -24.64
N ALA A 34 6.25 -17.07 -25.55
CA ALA A 34 6.55 -17.65 -26.84
C ALA A 34 7.46 -18.88 -26.62
N GLN A 35 6.86 -20.04 -26.35
CA GLN A 35 7.55 -21.31 -26.54
C GLN A 35 7.36 -21.73 -27.99
N ALA A 36 8.46 -21.68 -28.73
CA ALA A 36 8.58 -22.28 -30.04
C ALA A 36 8.26 -23.78 -29.93
N SER A 37 7.14 -24.20 -30.51
CA SER A 37 6.94 -25.57 -30.94
C SER A 37 6.07 -25.54 -32.18
N GLU A 38 6.67 -25.95 -33.29
CA GLU A 38 5.99 -26.15 -34.57
C GLU A 38 4.97 -27.29 -34.41
N GLY A 39 3.72 -27.03 -34.79
CA GLY A 39 2.72 -28.07 -34.98
C GLY A 39 1.40 -27.83 -34.24
N GLU A 40 0.33 -27.79 -35.01
CA GLU A 40 -1.09 -27.73 -34.61
C GLU A 40 -1.63 -26.37 -34.16
N VAL A 41 -2.26 -25.68 -35.12
CA VAL A 41 -3.12 -24.52 -34.92
C VAL A 41 -4.37 -24.95 -34.12
N GLN A 42 -4.27 -24.89 -32.79
CA GLN A 42 -5.46 -24.72 -31.97
C GLN A 42 -5.94 -23.27 -32.12
N LYS A 43 -7.18 -23.12 -32.60
CA LYS A 43 -7.85 -21.82 -32.72
C LYS A 43 -7.79 -21.09 -31.37
N PRO A 44 -7.39 -19.80 -31.33
CA PRO A 44 -7.44 -19.04 -30.09
C PRO A 44 -8.90 -18.77 -29.75
N GLU A 45 -9.44 -19.49 -28.77
CA GLU A 45 -10.70 -19.12 -28.14
C GLU A 45 -10.50 -17.82 -27.35
N GLN A 46 -11.41 -16.88 -27.62
CA GLN A 46 -11.63 -15.60 -26.95
C GLN A 46 -10.63 -14.46 -27.23
N SER A 47 -10.68 -13.97 -28.47
CA SER A 47 -10.40 -12.56 -28.76
C SER A 47 -11.36 -11.66 -27.97
N VAL A 48 -10.86 -10.98 -26.93
CA VAL A 48 -11.62 -9.95 -26.22
C VAL A 48 -11.85 -8.80 -27.20
N LYS A 49 -13.11 -8.56 -27.57
CA LYS A 49 -13.47 -7.47 -28.48
C LYS A 49 -13.00 -6.13 -27.89
N PRO A 50 -12.20 -5.32 -28.61
CA PRO A 50 -11.73 -4.02 -28.12
C PRO A 50 -12.84 -3.09 -27.63
N SER A 51 -14.05 -3.17 -28.23
CA SER A 51 -15.23 -2.44 -27.77
C SER A 51 -15.61 -2.72 -26.32
N LEU A 52 -15.50 -3.97 -25.85
CA LEU A 52 -15.81 -4.34 -24.47
C LEU A 52 -14.81 -3.74 -23.48
N VAL A 53 -13.54 -3.61 -23.89
CA VAL A 53 -12.50 -2.97 -23.08
C VAL A 53 -12.75 -1.46 -22.99
N ILE A 54 -13.09 -0.82 -24.10
CA ILE A 54 -13.40 0.62 -24.14
C ILE A 54 -14.65 0.94 -23.30
N ASP A 55 -15.71 0.16 -23.44
CA ASP A 55 -16.94 0.35 -22.65
C ASP A 55 -16.67 0.13 -21.15
N HIS A 56 -15.84 -0.86 -20.79
CA HIS A 56 -15.43 -1.07 -19.41
C HIS A 56 -14.61 0.10 -18.85
N LEU A 57 -13.64 0.61 -19.62
CA LEU A 57 -12.85 1.78 -19.23
C LEU A 57 -13.72 3.03 -19.06
N ARG A 58 -14.68 3.24 -19.96
CA ARG A 58 -15.64 4.33 -19.85
C ARG A 58 -16.49 4.19 -18.59
N ALA A 59 -17.03 3.00 -18.33
CA ALA A 59 -17.80 2.73 -17.12
C ALA A 59 -16.98 2.98 -15.85
N MET A 60 -15.69 2.59 -15.82
CA MET A 60 -14.80 2.90 -14.70
C MET A 60 -14.56 4.40 -14.53
N GLN A 61 -14.41 5.15 -15.63
CA GLN A 61 -14.21 6.59 -15.58
C GLN A 61 -15.48 7.34 -15.15
N GLU A 62 -16.64 6.94 -15.66
CA GLU A 62 -17.95 7.45 -15.25
C GLU A 62 -18.15 7.17 -13.76
N ARG A 63 -17.90 5.94 -13.33
CA ARG A 63 -17.98 5.54 -11.91
C ARG A 63 -17.05 6.36 -11.02
N LYS A 64 -15.80 6.57 -11.43
CA LYS A 64 -14.85 7.42 -10.69
C LYS A 64 -15.35 8.87 -10.60
N SER A 65 -15.97 9.38 -11.66
CA SER A 65 -16.53 10.73 -11.69
C SER A 65 -17.74 10.86 -10.76
N GLU A 66 -18.62 9.84 -10.72
CA GLU A 66 -19.72 9.77 -9.75
C GLU A 66 -19.20 9.78 -8.31
N LEU A 67 -18.20 8.93 -8.01
CA LEU A 67 -17.60 8.87 -6.68
C LEU A 67 -16.87 10.17 -6.30
N ALA A 68 -16.27 10.86 -7.26
CA ALA A 68 -15.62 12.15 -7.02
C ALA A 68 -16.62 13.30 -6.78
N ALA A 69 -17.90 13.12 -7.13
CA ALA A 69 -18.96 14.07 -6.84
C ALA A 69 -19.53 13.92 -5.41
N LEU A 70 -19.18 12.84 -4.71
CA LEU A 70 -19.52 12.65 -3.30
C LEU A 70 -18.84 13.72 -2.42
N PRO A 71 -19.45 14.08 -1.28
CA PRO A 71 -18.78 14.93 -0.29
C PRO A 71 -17.46 14.30 0.14
N PHE A 72 -16.49 15.14 0.47
CA PHE A 72 -15.16 14.70 0.87
C PHE A 72 -14.71 15.41 2.15
N GLU A 73 -13.82 14.75 2.86
CA GLU A 73 -13.03 15.34 3.94
C GLU A 73 -11.54 15.34 3.59
N HIS A 74 -10.81 16.18 4.31
CA HIS A 74 -9.36 16.13 4.39
C HIS A 74 -8.98 15.37 5.66
N PRO A 75 -8.29 14.22 5.57
CA PRO A 75 -7.74 13.54 6.74
C PRO A 75 -6.89 14.50 7.56
N MET A 76 -7.09 14.49 8.87
CA MET A 76 -6.38 15.37 9.80
C MET A 76 -5.80 14.53 10.93
N ILE A 77 -4.51 14.74 11.20
CA ILE A 77 -3.79 14.16 12.33
C ILE A 77 -3.52 15.28 13.34
N PRO A 78 -4.09 15.22 14.55
CA PRO A 78 -3.87 16.24 15.57
C PRO A 78 -2.39 16.40 15.95
N GLU A 79 -2.02 17.57 16.45
CA GLU A 79 -0.65 17.90 16.90
C GLU A 79 -0.07 16.86 17.86
N ALA A 80 -0.81 16.51 18.91
CA ALA A 80 -0.35 15.51 19.90
C ALA A 80 -0.09 14.12 19.29
N GLU A 81 -0.79 13.75 18.21
CA GLU A 81 -0.55 12.51 17.49
C GLU A 81 0.66 12.64 16.56
N MET A 82 0.79 13.76 15.84
CA MET A 82 1.97 14.06 15.02
C MET A 82 3.27 14.07 15.83
N GLU A 83 3.26 14.66 17.03
CA GLU A 83 4.40 14.64 17.95
C GLU A 83 4.81 13.21 18.31
N GLN A 84 3.83 12.36 18.68
CA GLN A 84 4.11 10.97 19.04
C GLN A 84 4.56 10.13 17.83
N LEU A 85 4.00 10.37 16.64
CA LEU A 85 4.43 9.73 15.41
C LEU A 85 5.88 10.10 15.06
N SER A 86 6.23 11.38 15.17
CA SER A 86 7.61 11.85 14.94
C SER A 86 8.58 11.22 15.94
N GLN A 87 8.26 11.23 17.24
CA GLN A 87 9.08 10.57 18.27
C GLN A 87 9.24 9.07 18.03
N ALA A 88 8.15 8.37 17.67
CA ALA A 88 8.20 6.95 17.33
C ALA A 88 9.10 6.71 16.11
N TRP A 89 8.97 7.53 15.06
CA TRP A 89 9.77 7.42 13.85
C TRP A 89 11.27 7.63 14.11
N GLN A 90 11.62 8.66 14.88
CA GLN A 90 13.01 8.96 15.21
C GLN A 90 13.69 7.81 15.95
N GLU A 91 13.00 7.22 16.92
CA GLU A 91 13.55 6.10 17.68
C GLU A 91 13.68 4.84 16.83
N VAL A 92 12.70 4.54 15.97
CA VAL A 92 12.79 3.46 14.99
C VAL A 92 13.97 3.70 14.03
N GLU A 93 14.16 4.92 13.55
CA GLU A 93 15.25 5.31 12.68
C GLU A 93 16.61 5.19 13.38
N ARG A 94 16.70 5.57 14.67
CA ARG A 94 17.89 5.39 15.51
C ARG A 94 18.25 3.91 15.63
N LEU A 95 17.27 3.04 15.90
CA LEU A 95 17.45 1.58 15.95
C LEU A 95 17.87 1.03 14.58
N ARG A 96 17.26 1.53 13.49
CA ARG A 96 17.62 1.17 12.11
C ARG A 96 19.08 1.50 11.80
N VAL A 97 19.52 2.72 12.07
CA VAL A 97 20.91 3.19 11.84
C VAL A 97 21.90 2.39 12.68
N ARG A 98 21.61 2.16 13.97
CA ARG A 98 22.44 1.31 14.85
C ARG A 98 22.59 -0.09 14.27
N THR A 99 21.51 -0.67 13.75
CA THR A 99 21.50 -2.02 13.16
C THR A 99 22.30 -2.06 11.87
N VAL A 100 22.14 -1.07 10.97
CA VAL A 100 22.96 -0.96 9.75
C VAL A 100 24.46 -0.96 10.08
N LYS A 101 24.88 -0.23 11.12
CA LYS A 101 26.28 -0.23 11.58
C LYS A 101 26.74 -1.61 12.06
N ARG A 102 25.91 -2.34 12.82
CA ARG A 102 26.21 -3.72 13.27
C ARG A 102 26.31 -4.72 12.12
N LEU A 103 25.54 -4.51 11.06
CA LEU A 103 25.51 -5.38 9.87
C LEU A 103 26.64 -5.09 8.87
N ALA A 104 27.37 -3.99 9.05
CA ALA A 104 28.44 -3.59 8.15
C ALA A 104 29.50 -4.69 8.03
N GLY A 105 29.80 -5.12 6.79
CA GLY A 105 30.77 -6.18 6.50
C GLY A 105 30.27 -7.61 6.67
N LEU A 106 29.03 -7.83 7.14
CA LEU A 106 28.44 -9.16 7.22
C LEU A 106 27.79 -9.58 5.90
N LYS A 107 27.95 -10.85 5.52
CA LYS A 107 27.19 -11.45 4.41
C LYS A 107 25.73 -11.67 4.85
N ARG A 108 24.77 -11.32 3.99
CA ARG A 108 23.33 -11.49 4.27
C ARG A 108 22.93 -12.93 4.61
N THR A 109 23.63 -13.90 4.03
CA THR A 109 23.42 -15.34 4.25
C THR A 109 24.04 -15.85 5.55
N SER A 110 24.79 -15.03 6.29
CA SER A 110 25.42 -15.47 7.54
C SER A 110 24.43 -15.53 8.70
N ASP A 111 24.61 -16.50 9.59
CA ASP A 111 23.80 -16.63 10.82
C ASP A 111 23.89 -15.39 11.70
N ALA A 112 25.06 -14.73 11.72
CA ALA A 112 25.26 -13.47 12.43
C ALA A 112 24.35 -12.36 11.89
N TYR A 113 24.24 -12.22 10.56
CA TYR A 113 23.34 -11.25 9.93
C TYR A 113 21.89 -11.52 10.32
N ARG A 114 21.42 -12.77 10.15
CA ARG A 114 20.05 -13.19 10.45
C ARG A 114 19.67 -12.99 11.92
N ARG A 115 20.58 -13.31 12.84
CA ARG A 115 20.36 -13.09 14.27
C ARG A 115 20.26 -11.62 14.62
N ILE A 116 21.18 -10.78 14.13
CA ILE A 116 21.17 -9.34 14.40
C ILE A 116 19.92 -8.66 13.84
N THR A 117 19.49 -9.02 12.63
CA THR A 117 18.26 -8.45 12.06
C THR A 117 17.02 -8.89 12.83
N LYS A 118 16.95 -10.15 13.25
CA LYS A 118 15.86 -10.63 14.11
C LYS A 118 15.82 -9.89 15.46
N GLU A 119 16.94 -9.80 16.16
CA GLU A 119 17.06 -9.04 17.42
C GLU A 119 16.57 -7.59 17.22
N ALA A 120 16.99 -6.94 16.14
CA ALA A 120 16.60 -5.56 15.86
C ALA A 120 15.09 -5.41 15.56
N VAL A 121 14.45 -6.37 14.89
CA VAL A 121 12.99 -6.36 14.73
C VAL A 121 12.30 -6.56 16.06
N ASP A 122 12.76 -7.51 16.87
CA ASP A 122 12.16 -7.79 18.18
C ASP A 122 12.29 -6.56 19.11
N ASP A 123 13.42 -5.85 19.08
CA ASP A 123 13.62 -4.57 19.80
C ASP A 123 12.65 -3.47 19.31
N ILE A 124 12.47 -3.33 17.99
CA ILE A 124 11.54 -2.35 17.42
C ILE A 124 10.09 -2.69 17.77
N VAL A 125 9.70 -3.96 17.70
CA VAL A 125 8.36 -4.42 18.10
C VAL A 125 8.12 -4.09 19.58
N ALA A 126 9.08 -4.42 20.46
CA ALA A 126 8.97 -4.11 21.88
C ALA A 126 8.83 -2.60 22.15
N TYR A 127 9.55 -1.75 21.39
CA TYR A 127 9.41 -0.31 21.49
C TYR A 127 8.05 0.19 21.02
N LEU A 128 7.60 -0.23 19.83
CA LEU A 128 6.33 0.19 19.25
C LEU A 128 5.14 -0.26 20.10
N ASP A 129 5.18 -1.46 20.67
CA ASP A 129 4.13 -1.97 21.57
C ASP A 129 3.91 -1.10 22.81
N GLN A 130 4.90 -0.30 23.21
CA GLN A 130 4.81 0.60 24.37
C GLN A 130 4.32 2.01 24.01
N GLN A 131 4.21 2.36 22.73
CA GLN A 131 3.84 3.71 22.33
C GLN A 131 2.32 3.90 22.34
N PRO A 132 1.82 4.97 23.01
CA PRO A 132 0.38 5.19 23.15
C PRO A 132 -0.31 5.66 21.86
N VAL A 133 0.46 6.10 20.86
CA VAL A 133 -0.06 6.58 19.57
C VAL A 133 -0.77 5.49 18.75
N TRP A 134 -0.45 4.22 19.01
CA TRP A 134 -1.00 3.11 18.23
C TRP A 134 -2.34 2.65 18.80
N ARG A 135 -3.39 2.86 18.01
CA ARG A 135 -4.75 2.41 18.33
C ARG A 135 -4.94 0.93 18.05
N TYR A 136 -4.37 0.45 16.95
CA TYR A 136 -4.47 -0.94 16.51
C TYR A 136 -3.09 -1.50 16.17
N LYS A 137 -2.92 -2.79 16.47
CA LYS A 137 -1.84 -3.62 15.95
C LYS A 137 -2.45 -4.78 15.20
N PHE A 138 -1.94 -5.10 14.01
CA PHE A 138 -2.45 -6.23 13.23
C PHE A 138 -1.36 -6.83 12.35
N ALA A 139 -1.61 -8.04 11.88
CA ALA A 139 -0.75 -8.74 10.93
C ALA A 139 -1.42 -8.82 9.55
N THR A 140 -0.62 -8.81 8.48
CA THR A 140 -1.07 -9.12 7.11
C THR A 140 -0.38 -10.37 6.60
N GLN A 141 -1.15 -11.24 5.94
CA GLN A 141 -0.65 -12.51 5.40
C GLN A 141 0.22 -12.27 4.16
N SER A 142 1.53 -12.54 4.25
CA SER A 142 2.44 -12.29 3.12
C SER A 142 2.04 -13.12 1.90
N GLY A 143 1.58 -12.47 0.82
CA GLY A 143 1.14 -13.14 -0.40
C GLY A 143 -0.25 -13.80 -0.30
N GLY A 144 -1.03 -13.47 0.73
CA GLY A 144 -2.42 -13.91 0.88
C GLY A 144 -3.34 -13.29 -0.18
N ALA A 145 -4.33 -14.05 -0.63
CA ALA A 145 -5.33 -13.53 -1.56
C ALA A 145 -6.39 -12.68 -0.82
N PRO A 146 -6.94 -11.61 -1.43
CA PRO A 146 -8.02 -10.84 -0.83
C PRO A 146 -9.18 -11.73 -0.36
N GLY A 147 -9.65 -11.54 0.87
CA GLY A 147 -10.70 -12.35 1.48
C GLY A 147 -10.21 -13.62 2.20
N GLU A 148 -8.93 -13.99 2.10
CA GLU A 148 -8.35 -15.04 2.95
C GLU A 148 -8.22 -14.56 4.40
N ILE A 149 -8.65 -15.40 5.34
CA ILE A 149 -8.55 -15.13 6.77
C ILE A 149 -7.72 -16.26 7.39
N SER A 150 -6.57 -15.90 7.95
CA SER A 150 -5.77 -16.79 8.78
C SER A 150 -5.85 -16.34 10.23
N ASN A 151 -6.11 -17.29 11.13
CA ASN A 151 -6.12 -17.04 12.59
C ASN A 151 -4.73 -17.16 13.21
N THR A 152 -3.68 -17.41 12.41
CA THR A 152 -2.32 -17.62 12.89
C THR A 152 -1.40 -16.57 12.30
N ILE A 153 -0.56 -15.98 13.15
CA ILE A 153 0.47 -15.02 12.73
C ILE A 153 1.73 -15.81 12.40
N HIS A 154 2.15 -15.74 11.13
CA HIS A 154 3.39 -16.35 10.68
C HIS A 154 4.59 -15.42 10.93
N SER A 155 5.79 -15.96 10.84
CA SER A 155 7.03 -15.23 11.13
C SER A 155 7.34 -14.14 10.10
N GLU A 156 6.87 -14.35 8.87
CA GLU A 156 7.06 -13.54 7.67
C GLU A 156 5.93 -12.52 7.46
N ASP A 157 4.81 -12.68 8.17
CA ASP A 157 3.67 -11.76 8.08
C ASP A 157 4.11 -10.34 8.43
N SER A 158 3.62 -9.35 7.71
CA SER A 158 3.94 -7.97 8.06
C SER A 158 3.18 -7.59 9.33
N LEU A 159 3.82 -6.84 10.22
CA LEU A 159 3.15 -6.23 11.36
C LEU A 159 2.87 -4.77 11.04
N TYR A 160 1.66 -4.34 11.36
CA TYR A 160 1.23 -2.96 11.23
C TYR A 160 0.87 -2.42 12.60
N TYR A 161 1.23 -1.15 12.80
CA TYR A 161 0.71 -0.33 13.88
C TYR A 161 -0.02 0.84 13.25
N LEU A 162 -1.27 1.04 13.64
CA LEU A 162 -2.17 2.04 13.08
C LEU A 162 -2.64 2.95 14.20
N SER A 163 -2.47 4.24 13.98
CA SER A 163 -2.95 5.32 14.85
C SER A 163 -4.47 5.50 14.77
N GLU A 164 -5.03 6.41 15.55
CA GLU A 164 -6.45 6.69 15.53
C GLU A 164 -6.90 7.37 14.23
N HIS A 165 -6.07 8.26 13.65
CA HIS A 165 -6.43 9.05 12.48
C HIS A 165 -5.96 8.43 11.14
N GLY A 166 -5.39 7.22 11.19
CA GLY A 166 -5.09 6.43 10.00
C GLY A 166 -3.62 6.39 9.59
N ALA A 167 -2.73 7.14 10.25
CA ALA A 167 -1.30 7.01 10.02
C ALA A 167 -0.80 5.65 10.51
N SER A 168 0.13 5.02 9.78
CA SER A 168 0.60 3.67 10.11
C SER A 168 2.09 3.46 9.88
N ILE A 169 2.68 2.52 10.62
CA ILE A 169 4.01 2.00 10.34
C ILE A 169 3.94 0.49 10.07
N ARG A 170 4.64 0.04 9.04
CA ARG A 170 4.71 -1.37 8.64
C ARG A 170 6.11 -1.94 8.87
N LEU A 171 6.16 -3.07 9.57
CA LEU A 171 7.31 -3.97 9.64
C LEU A 171 7.10 -5.15 8.67
N LYS A 172 7.70 -5.08 7.49
CA LYS A 172 7.69 -6.13 6.46
C LYS A 172 8.68 -7.26 6.82
N ARG A 173 8.28 -8.13 7.76
CA ARG A 173 9.13 -9.22 8.27
C ARG A 173 9.54 -10.24 7.21
N SER A 174 8.76 -10.42 6.14
CA SER A 174 9.14 -11.24 4.99
C SER A 174 10.47 -10.82 4.36
N ALA A 175 10.86 -9.55 4.47
CA ALA A 175 12.16 -9.06 3.99
C ALA A 175 13.36 -9.60 4.80
N LEU A 176 13.15 -10.23 5.96
CA LEU A 176 14.21 -10.92 6.71
C LEU A 176 14.57 -12.28 6.09
N TYR A 177 13.64 -12.88 5.36
CA TYR A 177 13.76 -14.24 4.82
C TYR A 177 14.07 -14.24 3.31
N ASP A 178 13.87 -13.11 2.64
CA ASP A 178 14.25 -12.94 1.24
C ASP A 178 15.74 -12.55 1.12
N GLU A 179 16.54 -13.43 0.53
CA GLU A 179 17.99 -13.22 0.35
C GLU A 179 18.32 -12.00 -0.53
N ASN A 180 17.37 -11.55 -1.36
CA ASN A 180 17.53 -10.39 -2.23
C ASN A 180 17.18 -9.07 -1.53
N LEU A 181 16.35 -9.12 -0.49
CA LEU A 181 15.96 -7.93 0.26
C LEU A 181 16.97 -7.63 1.37
N ALA A 182 17.20 -6.34 1.58
CA ALA A 182 18.08 -5.84 2.64
C ALA A 182 17.26 -5.43 3.86
N TRP A 183 17.89 -5.44 5.04
CA TRP A 183 17.39 -4.87 6.30
C TRP A 183 16.59 -3.56 6.12
N ARG A 184 17.05 -2.66 5.24
CA ARG A 184 16.38 -1.37 4.95
C ARG A 184 14.93 -1.49 4.47
N HIS A 185 14.50 -2.65 3.96
CA HIS A 185 13.15 -2.90 3.47
C HIS A 185 12.22 -3.47 4.55
N VAL A 186 12.76 -3.87 5.71
CA VAL A 186 11.97 -4.39 6.83
C VAL A 186 11.10 -3.29 7.42
N ILE A 187 11.63 -2.09 7.57
CA ILE A 187 10.90 -0.94 8.12
C ILE A 187 10.46 -0.08 6.94
N GLN A 188 9.14 0.03 6.73
CA GLN A 188 8.59 1.00 5.78
C GLN A 188 8.47 2.39 6.46
N PRO A 189 8.45 3.48 5.67
CA PRO A 189 8.07 4.80 6.17
C PRO A 189 6.71 4.79 6.88
N ILE A 190 6.47 5.80 7.70
CA ILE A 190 5.12 6.03 8.23
C ILE A 190 4.24 6.53 7.09
N MET A 191 3.13 5.85 6.88
CA MET A 191 2.11 6.20 5.91
C MET A 191 1.15 7.20 6.57
N GLU A 192 0.67 8.20 5.84
CA GLU A 192 -0.20 9.26 6.34
C GLU A 192 -1.65 8.77 6.54
N LEU A 193 -2.09 7.86 5.66
CA LEU A 193 -3.44 7.34 5.62
C LEU A 193 -3.41 5.87 5.21
N THR A 194 -3.98 5.03 6.05
CA THR A 194 -4.22 3.62 5.76
C THR A 194 -5.71 3.33 5.80
N LEU A 195 -6.21 2.77 4.71
CA LEU A 195 -7.59 2.32 4.56
C LEU A 195 -7.63 0.83 4.23
N PHE A 196 -8.78 0.19 4.46
CA PHE A 196 -8.94 -1.25 4.29
C PHE A 196 -10.00 -1.54 3.25
N SER A 197 -9.61 -2.10 2.11
CA SER A 197 -10.52 -2.45 1.02
C SER A 197 -11.10 -3.84 1.24
N ASP A 198 -12.43 -3.94 1.17
CA ASP A 198 -13.10 -5.24 1.08
C ASP A 198 -12.83 -5.87 -0.30
N SER A 199 -12.55 -7.17 -0.30
CA SER A 199 -12.43 -8.00 -1.51
C SER A 199 -13.71 -8.00 -2.37
N GLN A 200 -14.89 -7.89 -1.76
CA GLN A 200 -16.17 -7.91 -2.49
C GLN A 200 -16.52 -6.55 -3.10
N SER A 201 -15.99 -5.47 -2.52
CA SER A 201 -16.28 -4.09 -2.95
C SER A 201 -15.61 -3.69 -4.27
N LYS A 202 -14.70 -4.51 -4.80
CA LYS A 202 -13.84 -4.16 -5.95
C LYS A 202 -13.08 -2.83 -5.79
N GLY A 203 -12.77 -2.44 -4.55
CA GLY A 203 -12.08 -1.19 -4.24
C GLY A 203 -12.99 0.05 -4.20
N GLU A 204 -14.31 -0.14 -4.17
CA GLU A 204 -15.30 0.96 -4.08
C GLU A 204 -15.76 1.23 -2.64
N SER A 205 -15.30 0.44 -1.67
CA SER A 205 -15.64 0.64 -0.26
C SER A 205 -14.44 0.36 0.60
N PHE A 206 -14.12 1.32 1.47
CA PHE A 206 -13.05 1.17 2.44
C PHE A 206 -13.56 1.26 3.87
N SER A 207 -12.88 0.55 4.77
CA SER A 207 -12.98 0.72 6.21
C SER A 207 -11.78 1.56 6.69
N ARG A 208 -12.00 2.37 7.73
CA ARG A 208 -10.92 3.07 8.46
C ARG A 208 -10.28 2.20 9.54
N VAL A 209 -10.97 1.13 9.95
CA VAL A 209 -10.49 0.18 10.95
C VAL A 209 -10.04 -1.12 10.28
N PRO A 210 -8.99 -1.78 10.79
CA PRO A 210 -8.52 -3.04 10.25
C PRO A 210 -9.56 -4.13 10.51
N LEU A 211 -9.90 -4.89 9.47
CA LEU A 211 -10.83 -6.01 9.53
C LEU A 211 -10.20 -7.23 8.86
N PRO A 212 -10.24 -8.44 9.47
CA PRO A 212 -9.71 -9.65 8.85
C PRO A 212 -10.26 -9.88 7.43
N GLY A 213 -9.39 -10.25 6.50
CA GLY A 213 -9.68 -10.47 5.09
C GLY A 213 -9.66 -9.21 4.22
N TYR A 214 -9.63 -8.01 4.81
CA TYR A 214 -9.56 -6.75 4.05
C TYR A 214 -8.12 -6.43 3.66
N SER A 215 -7.91 -6.00 2.42
CA SER A 215 -6.59 -5.58 1.92
C SER A 215 -6.25 -4.18 2.40
N VAL A 216 -5.01 -3.99 2.84
CA VAL A 216 -4.50 -2.67 3.25
C VAL A 216 -4.28 -1.80 2.02
N ARG A 217 -4.63 -0.51 2.09
CA ARG A 217 -4.27 0.51 1.11
C ARG A 217 -3.62 1.68 1.83
N ASP A 218 -2.33 1.87 1.58
CA ASP A 218 -1.48 2.82 2.27
C ASP A 218 -1.13 4.00 1.36
N PHE A 219 -1.19 5.22 1.92
CA PHE A 219 -0.81 6.45 1.24
C PHE A 219 0.27 7.22 2.02
N GLU A 220 1.24 7.79 1.32
CA GLU A 220 2.23 8.73 1.87
C GLU A 220 2.46 9.85 0.85
N THR A 221 2.06 11.07 1.18
CA THR A 221 2.41 12.27 0.43
C THR A 221 3.84 12.73 0.77
N PRO A 222 4.56 13.37 -0.19
CA PRO A 222 5.85 13.98 0.11
C PRO A 222 5.79 15.01 1.24
N GLU A 223 4.71 15.79 1.30
CA GLU A 223 4.48 16.78 2.35
C GLU A 223 4.43 16.14 3.74
N PHE A 224 3.66 15.06 3.91
CA PHE A 224 3.61 14.33 5.17
C PHE A 224 4.97 13.74 5.54
N ALA A 225 5.69 13.18 4.58
CA ALA A 225 7.02 12.62 4.79
C ALA A 225 8.04 13.66 5.25
N ASP A 226 7.98 14.88 4.70
CA ASP A 226 8.81 16.01 5.12
C ASP A 226 8.38 16.51 6.51
N ARG A 227 7.07 16.59 6.77
CA ARG A 227 6.50 17.00 8.05
C ARG A 227 6.95 16.11 9.21
N LEU A 228 6.97 14.80 9.01
CA LEU A 228 7.43 13.86 10.04
C LEU A 228 8.91 14.03 10.41
N ARG A 229 9.72 14.59 9.51
CA ARG A 229 11.17 14.81 9.70
C ARG A 229 11.49 16.19 10.28
N ASP A 230 10.60 17.17 10.11
CA ASP A 230 10.80 18.54 10.57
C ASP A 230 10.29 18.70 12.02
N GLU A 231 11.21 18.69 12.98
CA GLU A 231 10.93 18.84 14.41
C GLU A 231 10.43 20.24 14.79
N GLU A 232 10.73 21.26 13.98
CA GLU A 232 10.43 22.66 14.32
C GLU A 232 8.97 23.03 14.04
N GLN A 233 8.25 22.17 13.31
CA GLN A 233 6.85 22.38 13.00
C GLN A 233 6.04 21.09 13.21
N LEU A 234 5.67 20.81 14.46
CA LEU A 234 4.79 19.67 14.79
C LEU A 234 3.32 20.08 14.99
N SER A 235 2.91 21.28 14.56
CA SER A 235 1.48 21.60 14.51
C SER A 235 0.76 20.54 13.68
N GLY A 236 -0.46 20.17 14.09
CA GLY A 236 -1.24 19.09 13.46
C GLY A 236 -1.23 19.14 11.93
N TYR A 237 -1.36 17.97 11.31
CA TYR A 237 -1.26 17.79 9.88
C TYR A 237 -2.65 17.66 9.25
N VAL A 238 -2.88 18.35 8.13
CA VAL A 238 -4.09 18.21 7.31
C VAL A 238 -3.62 17.74 5.94
N SER A 239 -4.03 16.54 5.55
CA SER A 239 -3.61 15.93 4.29
C SER A 239 -4.23 16.64 3.08
N GLU A 240 -3.44 16.78 2.02
CA GLU A 240 -3.94 17.18 0.72
C GLU A 240 -4.85 16.12 0.08
N LEU A 241 -4.74 14.85 0.52
CA LEU A 241 -5.63 13.79 0.08
C LEU A 241 -7.09 14.14 0.40
N ARG A 242 -7.99 13.69 -0.48
CA ARG A 242 -9.43 13.81 -0.26
C ARG A 242 -10.04 12.44 -0.13
N VAL A 243 -10.74 12.20 0.97
CA VAL A 243 -11.51 10.97 1.18
C VAL A 243 -12.96 11.29 0.90
N HIS A 244 -13.47 10.78 -0.23
CA HIS A 244 -14.87 10.92 -0.62
C HIS A 244 -15.72 9.87 0.08
N GLU A 245 -16.83 10.29 0.66
CA GLU A 245 -17.67 9.45 1.50
C GLU A 245 -19.12 9.40 1.02
N ASP A 246 -19.73 8.24 1.20
CA ASP A 246 -21.15 8.02 1.00
C ASP A 246 -21.73 7.46 2.29
N HIS A 247 -22.62 8.22 2.93
CA HIS A 247 -23.21 7.89 4.23
C HIS A 247 -22.17 7.50 5.31
N GLY A 248 -21.03 8.21 5.35
CA GLY A 248 -19.95 7.99 6.32
C GLY A 248 -19.03 6.80 6.00
N VAL A 249 -19.19 6.18 4.83
CA VAL A 249 -18.30 5.11 4.36
C VAL A 249 -17.36 5.68 3.30
N PRO A 250 -16.04 5.61 3.48
CA PRO A 250 -15.09 5.99 2.45
C PRO A 250 -15.25 5.17 1.17
N ARG A 251 -15.34 5.85 0.03
CA ARG A 251 -15.54 5.25 -1.31
C ARG A 251 -14.40 5.49 -2.27
N LEU A 252 -13.68 6.61 -2.14
CA LEU A 252 -12.61 6.99 -3.05
C LEU A 252 -11.60 7.89 -2.32
N VAL A 253 -10.31 7.67 -2.58
CA VAL A 253 -9.24 8.63 -2.28
C VAL A 253 -8.87 9.36 -3.56
N SER A 254 -8.88 10.69 -3.53
CA SER A 254 -8.53 11.55 -4.65
C SER A 254 -7.52 12.64 -4.24
N ASN A 255 -7.14 13.49 -5.18
CA ASN A 255 -6.08 14.49 -5.00
C ASN A 255 -4.74 13.90 -4.53
N ILE A 256 -4.40 12.70 -5.02
CA ILE A 256 -3.13 12.03 -4.74
C ILE A 256 -2.03 12.75 -5.55
N PRO A 257 -1.09 13.46 -4.92
CA PRO A 257 -0.10 14.25 -5.65
C PRO A 257 0.91 13.37 -6.39
N GLU A 258 1.57 13.95 -7.38
CA GLU A 258 2.67 13.27 -8.07
C GLU A 258 3.80 12.96 -7.08
N GLY A 259 4.29 11.72 -7.09
CA GLY A 259 5.31 11.27 -6.15
C GLY A 259 4.77 10.71 -4.83
N ALA A 260 3.45 10.80 -4.58
CA ALA A 260 2.85 10.09 -3.46
C ALA A 260 2.99 8.57 -3.63
N TRP A 261 3.23 7.90 -2.51
CA TRP A 261 3.13 6.45 -2.44
C TRP A 261 1.65 6.07 -2.33
N ASP A 262 1.16 5.20 -3.21
CA ASP A 262 -0.16 4.54 -3.13
C ASP A 262 0.07 3.04 -3.33
N HIS A 263 -0.13 2.28 -2.26
CA HIS A 263 0.17 0.85 -2.24
C HIS A 263 -0.99 0.03 -1.72
N LEU A 264 -1.46 -0.89 -2.56
CA LEU A 264 -2.34 -1.97 -2.17
C LEU A 264 -1.51 -3.14 -1.62
N GLY A 265 -1.66 -3.40 -0.33
CA GLY A 265 -1.01 -4.46 0.40
C GLY A 265 -1.83 -5.74 0.56
N ASP A 266 -1.24 -6.65 1.32
CA ASP A 266 -1.82 -7.95 1.66
C ASP A 266 -3.07 -7.81 2.56
N PRO A 267 -3.95 -8.84 2.60
CA PRO A 267 -5.08 -8.85 3.51
C PRO A 267 -4.65 -8.93 4.97
N VAL A 268 -5.41 -8.26 5.84
CA VAL A 268 -5.32 -8.40 7.30
C VAL A 268 -5.66 -9.85 7.67
N SER A 269 -4.75 -10.52 8.36
CA SER A 269 -4.99 -11.87 8.89
C SER A 269 -5.56 -11.81 10.30
N VAL A 270 -4.84 -11.16 11.21
CA VAL A 270 -5.14 -11.15 12.65
C VAL A 270 -5.04 -9.74 13.22
N ILE A 271 -6.02 -9.34 14.02
CA ILE A 271 -5.93 -8.17 14.90
C ILE A 271 -5.28 -8.59 16.22
N ILE A 272 -4.24 -7.87 16.64
CA ILE A 272 -3.43 -8.17 17.82
C ILE A 272 -3.85 -7.20 18.91
N ASP A 273 -4.39 -7.71 20.02
CA ASP A 273 -4.81 -6.88 21.14
C ASP A 273 -3.60 -6.24 21.82
N THR A 274 -3.51 -4.91 21.77
CA THR A 274 -2.38 -4.15 22.33
C THR A 274 -2.47 -3.98 23.85
N LYS A 275 -3.59 -4.37 24.48
CA LYS A 275 -3.86 -4.13 25.91
C LYS A 275 -3.51 -5.27 26.86
N GLN A 276 -2.84 -6.33 26.40
CA GLN A 276 -2.52 -7.50 27.24
C GLN A 276 -1.07 -7.57 27.78
N SER A 277 -0.35 -6.44 27.84
CA SER A 277 0.99 -6.36 28.43
C SER A 277 0.95 -5.89 29.89
#